data_AF-A0A1E1WZ07-F1
#
_entry.id   AF-A0A1E1WZ07-F1
#
_cell.length_a   1.000
_cell.length_b   1.000
_cell.length_c   1.000
_cell.angle_alpha   90.00
_cell.angle_beta   90.00
_cell.angle_gamma   90.00
#
_symmetry.space_group_name_H-M   'P 1'
#
loop_
_entity.id
_entity.type
_entity.pdbx_description
1 polymer ?
#
loop_
_entity_poly.entity_id
_entity_poly.type
_entity_poly.pdbx_seq_one_letter_code
_entity_poly.pdbx_strand_id
1 'polypeptide(L)'
;INPFHKIPTFSDDGFIIYESSAICYYLLRKHAPDSELYPSCNRARARIDQALATITSTIQPPYFKFLIPRFSELKKPTVEEVQAFEENVIKGFEHVLGDGHYVLGEKLSLADLSLVAHLTLALELPFLDAKKYPKLRSYYDRLKAELPYFDEINETGISALKALVAQGK
;
A
#
# COMPACT_ATOMS: atom_id res chain seq x y z
N ILE A 1 -3.30 5.90 -22.93
CA ILE A 1 -3.40 4.43 -23.12
C ILE A 1 -4.36 3.76 -22.14
N ASN A 2 -4.55 4.26 -20.91
CA ASN A 2 -5.62 3.82 -20.01
C ASN A 2 -6.87 4.73 -20.15
N PRO A 3 -8.08 4.20 -20.44
CA PRO A 3 -9.31 4.98 -20.59
C PRO A 3 -9.79 5.62 -19.28
N PHE A 4 -9.35 5.12 -18.13
CA PHE A 4 -9.70 5.67 -16.81
C PHE A 4 -8.75 6.76 -16.32
N HIS A 5 -7.70 7.09 -17.09
CA HIS A 5 -6.73 8.15 -16.77
C HIS A 5 -6.06 8.01 -15.39
N LYS A 6 -5.83 6.76 -14.95
CA LYS A 6 -5.18 6.45 -13.67
C LYS A 6 -3.79 5.84 -13.84
N ILE A 7 -2.93 6.10 -12.87
CA ILE A 7 -1.67 5.40 -12.67
C ILE A 7 -1.81 4.38 -11.53
N PRO A 8 -1.08 3.26 -11.55
CA PRO A 8 -0.17 2.83 -12.63
C PRO A 8 -0.91 2.31 -13.88
N THR A 9 -0.28 2.51 -15.04
CA THR A 9 -0.64 1.85 -16.31
C THR A 9 0.64 1.31 -16.93
N PHE A 10 0.62 0.04 -17.34
CA PHE A 10 1.76 -0.68 -17.88
C PHE A 10 1.50 -1.09 -19.33
N SER A 11 2.57 -1.11 -20.15
CA SER A 11 2.54 -1.55 -21.54
C SER A 11 3.66 -2.56 -21.75
N ASP A 12 3.30 -3.77 -22.16
CA ASP A 12 4.24 -4.83 -22.51
C ASP A 12 4.09 -5.11 -24.01
N ASP A 13 4.97 -4.53 -24.83
CA ASP A 13 4.94 -4.65 -26.30
C ASP A 13 3.56 -4.37 -26.92
N GLY A 14 2.86 -3.34 -26.42
CA GLY A 14 1.52 -2.94 -26.88
C GLY A 14 0.37 -3.63 -26.14
N PHE A 15 0.63 -4.63 -25.30
CA PHE A 15 -0.37 -5.16 -24.37
C PHE A 15 -0.53 -4.22 -23.17
N ILE A 16 -1.66 -3.52 -23.11
CA ILE A 16 -1.95 -2.51 -22.09
C ILE A 16 -2.68 -3.13 -20.90
N ILE A 17 -2.14 -2.92 -19.70
CA ILE A 17 -2.73 -3.36 -18.43
C ILE A 17 -2.74 -2.18 -17.44
N TYR A 18 -3.81 -2.04 -16.69
CA TYR A 18 -3.96 -1.04 -15.62
C TYR A 18 -4.57 -1.69 -14.38
N GLU A 19 -4.55 -0.96 -13.26
CA GLU A 19 -4.68 -1.45 -11.89
C GLU A 19 -3.40 -2.11 -11.36
N SER A 20 -2.90 -1.64 -10.22
CA SER A 20 -1.63 -2.10 -9.65
C SER A 20 -1.61 -3.60 -9.39
N SER A 21 -2.67 -4.15 -8.81
CA SER A 21 -2.79 -5.59 -8.53
C SER A 21 -2.78 -6.43 -9.81
N ALA A 22 -3.50 -6.00 -10.85
CA ALA A 22 -3.53 -6.68 -12.14
C ALA A 22 -2.15 -6.70 -12.82
N ILE A 23 -1.43 -5.57 -12.78
CA ILE A 23 -0.05 -5.46 -13.27
C ILE A 23 0.86 -6.41 -12.48
N CYS A 24 0.77 -6.43 -11.15
CA CYS A 24 1.55 -7.35 -10.32
C CYS A 24 1.26 -8.82 -10.64
N TYR A 25 -0.01 -9.21 -10.81
CA TYR A 25 -0.37 -10.57 -11.20
C TYR A 25 0.25 -10.95 -12.54
N TYR A 26 0.20 -10.05 -13.52
CA TYR A 26 0.77 -10.26 -14.84
C TYR A 26 2.28 -10.45 -14.77
N LEU A 27 3.00 -9.54 -14.10
CA LEU A 27 4.45 -9.60 -13.96
C LEU A 27 4.90 -10.87 -13.22
N LEU A 28 4.23 -11.23 -12.13
CA LEU A 28 4.55 -12.45 -11.39
C LEU A 28 4.27 -13.71 -12.23
N ARG A 29 3.13 -13.79 -12.92
CA ARG A 29 2.82 -14.96 -13.77
C ARG A 29 3.75 -15.08 -14.98
N LYS A 30 4.21 -13.95 -15.55
CA LYS A 30 5.09 -13.93 -16.74
C LYS A 30 6.55 -14.20 -16.38
N HIS A 31 7.06 -13.59 -15.31
CA HIS A 31 8.49 -13.59 -14.99
C HIS A 31 8.87 -14.45 -13.79
N ALA A 32 7.93 -14.82 -12.92
CA ALA A 32 8.20 -15.60 -11.71
C ALA A 32 7.00 -16.52 -11.35
N PRO A 33 6.59 -17.43 -12.26
CA PRO A 33 5.36 -18.23 -12.11
C PRO A 33 5.36 -19.15 -10.87
N ASP A 34 6.54 -19.53 -10.37
CA ASP A 34 6.73 -20.38 -9.19
C ASP A 34 7.02 -19.57 -7.91
N SER A 35 6.88 -18.24 -7.96
CA SER A 35 7.14 -17.38 -6.80
C SER A 35 6.09 -17.58 -5.70
N GLU A 36 6.57 -17.71 -4.47
CA GLU A 36 5.74 -17.71 -3.26
C GLU A 36 5.04 -16.36 -3.04
N LEU A 37 5.44 -15.28 -3.74
CA LEU A 37 4.73 -14.01 -3.72
C LEU A 37 3.29 -14.12 -4.24
N TYR A 38 3.03 -15.05 -5.18
CA TYR A 38 1.71 -15.29 -5.73
C TYR A 38 1.55 -16.74 -6.23
N PRO A 39 1.45 -17.72 -5.31
CA PRO A 39 1.51 -19.13 -5.62
C PRO A 39 0.32 -19.61 -6.46
N SER A 40 0.48 -20.77 -7.10
CA SER A 40 -0.57 -21.45 -7.89
C SER A 40 -1.62 -22.17 -7.05
N CYS A 41 -1.32 -22.47 -5.79
CA CYS A 41 -2.27 -23.09 -4.87
C CYS A 41 -3.52 -22.24 -4.67
N ASN A 42 -4.68 -22.76 -5.06
CA ASN A 42 -5.96 -22.06 -5.04
C ASN A 42 -6.29 -21.43 -3.67
N ARG A 43 -6.03 -22.13 -2.57
CA ARG A 43 -6.34 -21.63 -1.22
C ARG A 43 -5.42 -20.49 -0.80
N ALA A 44 -4.12 -20.62 -1.05
CA ALA A 44 -3.14 -19.58 -0.72
C ALA A 44 -3.39 -18.33 -1.57
N ARG A 45 -3.59 -18.50 -2.88
CA ARG A 45 -3.91 -17.42 -3.80
C ARG A 45 -5.20 -16.70 -3.41
N ALA A 46 -6.26 -17.43 -3.07
CA ALA A 46 -7.53 -16.82 -2.66
C ALA A 46 -7.38 -15.92 -1.42
N ARG A 47 -6.46 -16.22 -0.50
CA ARG A 47 -6.17 -15.36 0.65
C ARG A 47 -5.40 -14.10 0.27
N ILE A 48 -4.47 -14.20 -0.69
CA ILE A 48 -3.79 -13.02 -1.24
C ILE A 48 -4.80 -12.13 -1.98
N ASP A 49 -5.60 -12.72 -2.87
CA ASP A 49 -6.63 -11.99 -3.62
C ASP A 49 -7.64 -11.33 -2.68
N GLN A 50 -8.03 -12.01 -1.58
CA GLN A 50 -8.88 -11.44 -0.54
C GLN A 50 -8.22 -10.21 0.10
N ALA A 51 -6.97 -10.30 0.55
CA ALA A 51 -6.28 -9.18 1.18
C ALA A 51 -6.15 -7.98 0.24
N LEU A 52 -5.76 -8.22 -1.03
CA LEU A 52 -5.67 -7.18 -2.05
C LEU A 52 -7.02 -6.53 -2.33
N ALA A 53 -8.08 -7.32 -2.46
CA ALA A 53 -9.44 -6.81 -2.64
C ALA A 53 -9.92 -6.01 -1.42
N THR A 54 -9.61 -6.44 -0.19
CA THR A 54 -9.94 -5.67 1.02
C THR A 54 -9.21 -4.34 1.04
N ILE A 55 -7.91 -4.31 0.71
CA ILE A 55 -7.15 -3.06 0.60
C ILE A 55 -7.80 -2.14 -0.43
N THR A 56 -8.03 -2.61 -1.66
CA THR A 56 -8.53 -1.77 -2.77
C THR A 56 -9.99 -1.35 -2.62
N SER A 57 -10.88 -2.26 -2.22
CA SER A 57 -12.33 -2.01 -2.22
C SER A 57 -12.84 -1.45 -0.90
N THR A 58 -12.18 -1.74 0.22
CA THR A 58 -12.65 -1.35 1.55
C THR A 58 -11.82 -0.23 2.17
N ILE A 59 -10.49 -0.33 2.11
CA ILE A 59 -9.60 0.58 2.84
C ILE A 59 -9.18 1.79 1.98
N GLN A 60 -8.92 1.56 0.70
CA GLN A 60 -8.42 2.58 -0.21
C GLN A 60 -9.40 3.77 -0.41
N PRO A 61 -10.74 3.61 -0.41
CA PRO A 61 -11.66 4.75 -0.51
C PRO A 61 -11.54 5.76 0.65
N PRO A 62 -11.66 5.39 1.94
CA PRO A 62 -11.42 6.33 3.04
C PRO A 62 -9.97 6.81 3.10
N TYR A 63 -9.01 5.98 2.71
CA TYR A 63 -7.59 6.34 2.62
C TYR A 63 -7.33 7.51 1.67
N PHE A 64 -7.86 7.46 0.44
CA PHE A 64 -7.69 8.56 -0.51
C PHE A 64 -8.60 9.75 -0.21
N LYS A 65 -9.77 9.54 0.40
CA LYS A 65 -10.58 10.65 0.93
C LYS A 65 -9.78 11.50 1.93
N PHE A 66 -8.96 10.86 2.75
CA PHE A 66 -8.04 11.55 3.64
C PHE A 66 -6.87 12.16 2.87
N LEU A 67 -6.15 11.42 2.03
CA LEU A 67 -4.90 11.91 1.44
C LEU A 67 -5.06 12.96 0.34
N ILE A 68 -6.11 12.89 -0.49
CA ILE A 68 -6.25 13.76 -1.67
C ILE A 68 -6.17 15.26 -1.28
N PRO A 69 -6.94 15.78 -0.32
CA PRO A 69 -6.85 17.20 0.06
C PRO A 69 -5.47 17.65 0.55
N ARG A 70 -4.66 16.73 1.10
CA ARG A 70 -3.31 17.05 1.61
C ARG A 70 -2.33 17.30 0.48
N PHE A 71 -2.59 16.72 -0.70
CA PHE A 71 -1.73 16.87 -1.87
C PHE A 71 -2.29 17.86 -2.89
N SER A 72 -3.61 17.90 -3.09
CA SER A 72 -4.24 18.81 -4.05
C SER A 72 -4.44 20.22 -3.50
N GLU A 73 -4.69 20.35 -2.20
CA GLU A 73 -5.00 21.64 -1.55
C GLU A 73 -3.97 22.02 -0.47
N LEU A 74 -3.01 21.14 -0.18
CA LEU A 74 -2.03 21.30 0.91
C LEU A 74 -2.67 21.59 2.27
N LYS A 75 -3.87 21.05 2.49
CA LYS A 75 -4.65 21.24 3.70
C LYS A 75 -4.22 20.27 4.79
N LYS A 76 -3.92 20.79 5.99
CA LYS A 76 -3.69 19.94 7.18
C LYS A 76 -4.95 19.17 7.59
N PRO A 77 -4.81 17.94 8.10
CA PRO A 77 -5.94 17.15 8.55
C PRO A 77 -6.60 17.78 9.79
N THR A 78 -7.93 17.73 9.87
CA THR A 78 -8.64 18.04 11.13
C THR A 78 -8.60 16.84 12.09
N VAL A 79 -8.94 17.06 13.36
CA VAL A 79 -9.00 15.97 14.36
C VAL A 79 -10.01 14.90 13.92
N GLU A 80 -11.15 15.31 13.39
CA GLU A 80 -12.22 14.40 12.93
C GLU A 80 -11.77 13.58 11.72
N GLU A 81 -11.01 14.19 10.79
CA GLU A 81 -10.45 13.46 9.65
C GLU A 81 -9.38 12.45 10.10
N VAL A 82 -8.55 12.79 11.08
CA VAL A 82 -7.58 11.86 11.69
C VAL A 82 -8.31 10.70 12.36
N GLN A 83 -9.31 10.97 13.19
CA GLN A 83 -10.11 9.93 13.86
C GLN A 83 -10.81 9.02 12.85
N ALA A 84 -11.37 9.58 11.78
CA ALA A 84 -12.00 8.78 10.73
C ALA A 84 -10.97 7.91 9.99
N PHE A 85 -9.74 8.39 9.79
CA PHE A 85 -8.67 7.59 9.20
C PHE A 85 -8.18 6.50 10.14
N GLU A 86 -8.00 6.82 11.42
CA GLU A 86 -7.68 5.84 12.47
C GLU A 86 -8.72 4.70 12.48
N GLU A 87 -10.02 5.04 12.47
CA GLU A 87 -11.11 4.06 12.51
C GLU A 87 -11.22 3.22 11.25
N ASN A 88 -11.18 3.83 10.06
CA ASN A 88 -11.53 3.15 8.82
C ASN A 88 -10.33 2.63 8.04
N VAL A 89 -9.14 3.16 8.29
CA VAL A 89 -7.92 2.81 7.55
C VAL A 89 -6.93 2.09 8.45
N ILE A 90 -6.52 2.68 9.56
CA ILE A 90 -5.51 2.08 10.43
C ILE A 90 -6.00 0.73 10.97
N LYS A 91 -7.23 0.68 11.53
CA LYS A 91 -7.83 -0.60 11.95
C LYS A 91 -7.99 -1.58 10.79
N GLY A 92 -8.28 -1.08 9.59
CA GLY A 92 -8.36 -1.90 8.38
C GLY A 92 -7.01 -2.55 8.04
N PHE A 93 -5.92 -1.78 8.09
CA PHE A 93 -4.57 -2.31 7.89
C PHE A 93 -4.16 -3.30 8.98
N GLU A 94 -4.49 -3.04 10.25
CA GLU A 94 -4.23 -3.99 11.34
C GLU A 94 -5.02 -5.28 11.18
N HIS A 95 -6.26 -5.19 10.70
CA HIS A 95 -7.09 -6.36 10.40
C HIS A 95 -6.52 -7.18 9.25
N VAL A 96 -6.09 -6.54 8.16
CA VAL A 96 -5.45 -7.22 7.03
C VAL A 96 -4.13 -7.86 7.46
N LEU A 97 -3.31 -7.17 8.25
CA LEU A 97 -2.06 -7.71 8.76
C LEU A 97 -2.29 -8.94 9.66
N GLY A 98 -3.35 -8.96 10.45
CA GLY A 98 -3.56 -10.02 11.44
C GLY A 98 -2.41 -10.07 12.45
N ASP A 99 -2.14 -11.21 13.07
CA ASP A 99 -1.09 -11.36 14.09
C ASP A 99 0.18 -12.06 13.56
N GLY A 100 0.26 -12.26 12.25
CA GLY A 100 1.39 -12.93 11.60
C GLY A 100 2.62 -12.04 11.41
N HIS A 101 3.74 -12.66 11.05
CA HIS A 101 4.95 -11.95 10.63
C HIS A 101 4.75 -11.23 9.28
N TYR A 102 3.98 -11.84 8.40
CA TYR A 102 3.44 -11.29 7.15
C TYR A 102 1.92 -11.37 7.18
N VAL A 103 1.24 -10.71 6.23
CA VAL A 103 -0.22 -10.70 6.09
C VAL A 103 -0.83 -12.10 6.10
N LEU A 104 -0.12 -13.09 5.56
CA LEU A 104 -0.57 -14.50 5.50
C LEU A 104 0.23 -15.46 6.39
N GLY A 105 0.88 -14.96 7.44
CA GLY A 105 1.64 -15.77 8.40
C GLY A 105 3.14 -15.68 8.18
N GLU A 106 3.78 -16.77 7.77
CA GLU A 106 5.24 -16.91 7.80
C GLU A 106 5.96 -16.57 6.48
N LYS A 107 5.22 -16.35 5.39
CA LYS A 107 5.81 -16.08 4.08
C LYS A 107 5.37 -14.74 3.52
N LEU A 108 6.34 -13.98 3.00
CA LEU A 108 6.12 -12.76 2.24
C LEU A 108 5.28 -13.05 1.00
N SER A 109 4.27 -12.22 0.77
CA SER A 109 3.35 -12.35 -0.35
C SER A 109 3.11 -11.01 -1.06
N LEU A 110 2.40 -11.04 -2.19
CA LEU A 110 1.94 -9.81 -2.86
C LEU A 110 1.03 -8.95 -1.97
N ALA A 111 0.32 -9.56 -1.00
CA ALA A 111 -0.49 -8.81 -0.06
C ALA A 111 0.38 -7.90 0.83
N ASP A 112 1.56 -8.37 1.22
CA ASP A 112 2.53 -7.60 2.01
C ASP A 112 3.10 -6.42 1.22
N LEU A 113 3.45 -6.64 -0.05
CA LEU A 113 3.94 -5.59 -0.95
C LEU A 113 2.87 -4.51 -1.19
N SER A 114 1.60 -4.91 -1.30
CA SER A 114 0.49 -3.95 -1.41
C SER A 114 0.28 -3.18 -0.12
N LEU A 115 0.28 -3.87 1.03
CA LEU A 115 0.07 -3.24 2.33
C LEU A 115 1.20 -2.26 2.66
N VAL A 116 2.47 -2.66 2.47
CA VAL A 116 3.61 -1.80 2.78
C VAL A 116 3.62 -0.54 1.90
N ALA A 117 3.22 -0.62 0.63
CA ALA A 117 3.09 0.55 -0.23
C ALA A 117 2.09 1.59 0.31
N HIS A 118 1.00 1.14 0.92
CA HIS A 118 0.05 2.04 1.59
C HIS A 118 0.57 2.55 2.94
N LEU A 119 1.19 1.67 3.74
CA LEU A 119 1.78 2.05 5.02
C LEU A 119 2.89 3.08 4.87
N THR A 120 3.65 3.04 3.77
CA THR A 120 4.67 4.04 3.45
C THR A 120 4.12 5.46 3.56
N LEU A 121 3.03 5.79 2.85
CA LEU A 121 2.49 7.16 2.94
C LEU A 121 1.79 7.42 4.28
N ALA A 122 1.13 6.42 4.86
CA ALA A 122 0.42 6.56 6.13
C ALA A 122 1.37 6.85 7.31
N LEU A 123 2.56 6.25 7.32
CA LEU A 123 3.50 6.28 8.45
C LEU A 123 4.66 7.24 8.26
N GLU A 124 5.04 7.55 7.02
CA GLU A 124 6.17 8.47 6.75
C GLU A 124 5.71 9.94 6.63
N LEU A 125 4.44 10.21 6.32
CA LEU A 125 3.96 11.58 6.19
C LEU A 125 3.53 12.17 7.55
N PRO A 126 3.68 13.48 7.77
CA PRO A 126 3.48 14.13 9.06
C PRO A 126 2.00 14.38 9.40
N PHE A 127 1.09 13.51 8.95
CA PHE A 127 -0.35 13.65 9.18
C PHE A 127 -0.85 12.88 10.40
N LEU A 128 -0.12 11.86 10.80
CA LEU A 128 -0.46 10.96 11.90
C LEU A 128 0.72 10.82 12.85
N ASP A 129 0.44 10.61 14.12
CA ASP A 129 1.46 10.17 15.07
C ASP A 129 1.65 8.65 14.92
N ALA A 130 2.64 8.24 14.12
CA ALA A 130 2.94 6.83 13.87
C ALA A 130 3.24 6.03 15.14
N LYS A 131 3.64 6.69 16.26
CA LYS A 131 3.90 6.01 17.54
C LYS A 131 2.65 5.39 18.14
N LYS A 132 1.45 5.85 17.75
CA LYS A 132 0.18 5.28 18.19
C LYS A 132 -0.10 3.89 17.60
N TYR A 133 0.61 3.49 16.54
CA TYR A 133 0.35 2.23 15.82
C TYR A 133 1.59 1.32 15.82
N PRO A 134 2.06 0.88 17.00
CA PRO A 134 3.33 0.15 17.12
C PRO A 134 3.34 -1.16 16.33
N LYS A 135 2.17 -1.82 16.16
CA LYS A 135 2.02 -3.04 15.37
C LYS A 135 2.35 -2.79 13.90
N LEU A 136 1.67 -1.82 13.27
CA LEU A 136 1.92 -1.44 11.88
C LEU A 136 3.31 -0.84 11.69
N ARG A 137 3.79 -0.06 12.65
CA ARG A 137 5.15 0.52 12.59
C ARG A 137 6.22 -0.56 12.60
N SER A 138 6.12 -1.53 13.52
CA SER A 138 7.06 -2.67 13.59
C SER A 138 7.03 -3.52 12.33
N TYR A 139 5.84 -3.80 11.79
CA TYR A 139 5.68 -4.49 10.51
C TYR A 139 6.31 -3.70 9.35
N TYR A 140 6.04 -2.40 9.26
CA TYR A 140 6.60 -1.53 8.23
C TYR A 140 8.13 -1.47 8.27
N ASP A 141 8.72 -1.21 9.45
CA ASP A 141 10.18 -1.12 9.62
C ASP A 141 10.87 -2.42 9.24
N ARG A 142 10.26 -3.55 9.58
CA ARG A 142 10.76 -4.87 9.21
C ARG A 142 10.75 -5.06 7.69
N LEU A 143 9.64 -4.82 7.03
CA LEU A 143 9.52 -4.98 5.57
C LEU A 143 10.47 -4.02 4.84
N LYS A 144 10.62 -2.79 5.33
CA LYS A 144 11.59 -1.84 4.80
C LYS A 144 13.04 -2.36 4.89
N ALA A 145 13.40 -3.05 5.98
CA ALA A 145 14.73 -3.63 6.15
C ALA A 145 14.94 -4.94 5.36
N GLU A 146 13.89 -5.75 5.21
CA GLU A 146 13.95 -7.04 4.49
C GLU A 146 13.93 -6.89 2.97
N LEU A 147 13.30 -5.83 2.45
CA LEU A 147 13.17 -5.56 1.01
C LEU A 147 14.37 -4.72 0.51
N PRO A 148 15.36 -5.31 -0.18
CA PRO A 148 16.60 -4.61 -0.53
C PRO A 148 16.40 -3.43 -1.49
N TYR A 149 15.29 -3.42 -2.23
CA TYR A 149 14.91 -2.37 -3.18
C TYR A 149 13.98 -1.30 -2.58
N PHE A 150 13.66 -1.37 -1.28
CA PHE A 150 12.65 -0.50 -0.69
C PHE A 150 13.04 0.98 -0.79
N ASP A 151 14.25 1.33 -0.36
CA ASP A 151 14.70 2.72 -0.35
C ASP A 151 14.91 3.24 -1.78
N GLU A 152 15.50 2.44 -2.67
CA GLU A 152 15.67 2.78 -4.09
C GLU A 152 14.35 3.23 -4.73
N ILE A 153 13.27 2.50 -4.47
CA ILE A 153 11.95 2.77 -5.04
C ILE A 153 11.24 3.94 -4.36
N ASN A 154 11.33 4.03 -3.02
CA ASN A 154 10.44 4.89 -2.25
C ASN A 154 11.08 6.19 -1.74
N GLU A 155 12.39 6.22 -1.47
CA GLU A 155 13.04 7.32 -0.74
C GLU A 155 12.84 8.68 -1.43
N THR A 156 13.08 8.73 -2.75
CA THR A 156 12.94 9.96 -3.53
C THR A 156 11.49 10.47 -3.52
N GLY A 157 10.53 9.56 -3.74
CA GLY A 157 9.11 9.90 -3.77
C GLY A 157 8.59 10.38 -2.41
N ILE A 158 8.91 9.65 -1.33
CA ILE A 158 8.53 10.03 0.04
C ILE A 158 9.15 11.38 0.40
N SER A 159 10.43 11.60 0.09
CA SER A 159 11.13 12.85 0.42
C SER A 159 10.50 14.05 -0.29
N ALA A 160 10.16 13.90 -1.57
CA ALA A 160 9.45 14.93 -2.33
C ALA A 160 8.06 15.22 -1.72
N LEU A 161 7.31 14.18 -1.34
CA LEU A 161 6.00 14.36 -0.69
C LEU A 161 6.11 15.02 0.68
N LYS A 162 7.09 14.64 1.51
CA LYS A 162 7.38 15.30 2.80
C LYS A 162 7.67 16.80 2.60
N ALA A 163 8.50 17.14 1.62
CA ALA A 163 8.83 18.52 1.29
C ALA A 163 7.62 19.32 0.76
N LEU A 164 6.75 18.69 -0.03
CA LEU A 164 5.51 19.28 -0.52
C LEU A 164 4.56 19.62 0.62
N VAL A 165 4.29 18.67 1.50
CA VAL A 165 3.25 18.82 2.54
C VAL A 165 3.72 19.70 3.70
N ALA A 166 5.04 19.87 3.90
CA ALA A 166 5.60 20.83 4.83
C ALA A 166 5.28 22.30 4.48
N GLN A 167 4.90 22.57 3.22
CA GLN A 167 4.46 23.90 2.76
C GLN A 167 2.98 24.17 3.07
N GLY A 168 2.24 23.15 3.54
CA GLY A 168 0.80 23.22 3.76
C GLY A 168 0.39 24.13 4.92
N LYS A 169 -0.79 24.75 4.76
CA LYS A 169 -1.40 25.65 5.74
C LYS A 169 -2.17 24.87 6.79
#